data_AF-A0A7Y4ISQ6-F1
#
_entry.id   AF-A0A7Y4ISQ6-F1
#
_cell.length_a   1.000
_cell.length_b   1.000
_cell.length_c   1.000
_cell.angle_alpha   90.00
_cell.angle_beta   90.00
_cell.angle_gamma   90.00
#
_symmetry.space_group_name_H-M   'P 1'
#
loop_
_entity.id
_entity.type
_entity.pdbx_description
1 polymer ?
#
loop_
_entity_poly.entity_id
_entity_poly.type
_entity_poly.pdbx_seq_one_letter_code
_entity_poly.pdbx_strand_id
1 'polypeptide(L)'
;VWPYQMHASIGPSCAVADFQGGRLTVWSGTQNPHMLRTDLDRLLQLGEDRIDIVRLEAAGCYGRKCADDVCADAALLSMAVGAPVRVQLTREQEHQWEPKGTGQLMDVRAAIGQGGELLACDFAVRYPSN
;
A
#
# COMPACT_ATOMS: atom_id res chain seq x y z
N VAL A 1 -0.40 -15.15 -20.38
CA VAL A 1 -1.14 -14.80 -19.14
C VAL A 1 -0.12 -14.51 -18.06
N TRP A 2 -0.16 -13.32 -17.48
CA TRP A 2 0.62 -12.95 -16.29
C TRP A 2 -0.20 -13.30 -15.04
N PRO A 3 0.37 -13.99 -14.03
CA PRO A 3 -0.38 -14.42 -12.85
C PRO A 3 -0.58 -13.28 -11.85
N TYR A 4 -1.46 -13.50 -10.86
CA TYR A 4 -1.45 -12.64 -9.67
C TYR A 4 -0.14 -12.78 -8.92
N GLN A 5 0.41 -11.67 -8.44
CA GLN A 5 1.62 -11.65 -7.64
C GLN A 5 1.41 -10.93 -6.32
N MET A 6 1.85 -11.57 -5.25
CA MET A 6 1.92 -10.96 -3.92
C MET A 6 3.21 -10.15 -3.80
N HIS A 7 3.20 -9.11 -2.97
CA HIS A 7 4.41 -8.36 -2.65
C HIS A 7 5.33 -9.17 -1.75
N ALA A 8 4.74 -9.92 -0.81
CA ALA A 8 5.44 -10.85 0.08
C ALA A 8 6.68 -10.24 0.75
N SER A 9 6.58 -8.99 1.27
CA SER A 9 7.66 -8.35 2.04
C SER A 9 8.10 -9.23 3.19
N ILE A 10 9.38 -9.23 3.56
CA ILE A 10 9.95 -10.10 4.61
C ILE A 10 9.25 -9.85 5.95
N GLY A 11 9.03 -8.58 6.30
CA GLY A 11 8.19 -8.20 7.44
C GLY A 11 6.75 -7.89 7.00
N PRO A 12 5.74 -8.38 7.75
CA PRO A 12 4.36 -7.89 7.63
C PRO A 12 4.22 -6.39 7.94
N SER A 13 3.07 -5.83 7.58
CA SER A 13 2.72 -4.45 7.87
C SER A 13 2.53 -4.23 9.38
N CYS A 14 3.04 -3.10 9.85
CA CYS A 14 3.00 -2.71 11.25
C CYS A 14 2.94 -1.19 11.36
N ALA A 15 2.11 -0.70 12.27
CA ALA A 15 2.04 0.71 12.63
C ALA A 15 1.88 0.86 14.14
N VAL A 16 2.33 1.99 14.66
CA VAL A 16 1.98 2.47 15.99
C VAL A 16 1.27 3.80 15.81
N ALA A 17 0.15 4.01 16.50
CA ALA A 17 -0.53 5.29 16.54
C ALA A 17 -0.74 5.75 17.98
N ASP A 18 -0.65 7.06 18.19
CA ASP A 18 -0.97 7.72 19.45
C ASP A 18 -1.86 8.93 19.16
N PHE A 19 -3.09 8.87 19.63
CA PHE A 19 -4.04 9.98 19.55
C PHE A 19 -4.22 10.62 20.92
N GLN A 20 -3.74 11.86 21.06
CA GLN A 20 -3.79 12.63 22.31
C GLN A 20 -4.13 14.08 22.03
N GLY A 21 -5.03 14.66 22.83
CA GLY A 21 -5.35 16.09 22.75
C GLY A 21 -5.83 16.56 21.38
N GLY A 22 -6.47 15.68 20.59
CA GLY A 22 -6.94 16.00 19.25
C GLY A 22 -5.85 15.98 18.16
N ARG A 23 -4.65 15.46 18.46
CA ARG A 23 -3.56 15.25 17.51
C ARG A 23 -3.26 13.76 17.38
N LEU A 24 -3.00 13.32 16.15
CA LEU A 24 -2.63 11.95 15.82
C LEU A 24 -1.17 11.92 15.38
N THR A 25 -0.36 11.07 16.01
CA THR A 25 0.96 10.69 15.48
C THR A 25 0.94 9.22 15.09
N VAL A 26 1.42 8.89 13.89
CA VAL A 26 1.53 7.51 13.38
C VAL A 26 2.97 7.21 12.99
N TRP A 27 3.54 6.17 13.57
CA TRP A 27 4.82 5.60 13.16
C TRP A 27 4.56 4.40 12.25
N SER A 28 5.03 4.47 11.00
CA SER A 28 4.82 3.41 10.02
C SER A 28 5.97 3.26 9.05
N GLY A 29 6.13 2.05 8.51
CA GLY A 29 6.96 1.76 7.34
C GLY A 29 6.34 2.16 6.00
N THR A 30 5.36 3.07 5.99
CA THR A 30 4.62 3.53 4.80
C THR A 30 5.55 3.97 3.66
N GLN A 31 5.13 3.68 2.41
CA GLN A 31 5.82 4.19 1.22
C GLN A 31 5.38 5.61 0.84
N ASN A 32 4.23 6.07 1.35
CA ASN A 32 3.59 7.28 0.89
C ASN A 32 3.03 8.12 2.04
N PRO A 33 3.90 8.66 2.92
CA PRO A 33 3.47 9.29 4.17
C PRO A 33 2.57 10.53 3.96
N HIS A 34 2.77 11.26 2.86
CA HIS A 34 1.96 12.43 2.55
C HIS A 34 0.53 12.05 2.14
N MET A 35 0.37 11.06 1.25
CA MET A 35 -0.98 10.60 0.88
C MET A 35 -1.66 9.90 2.05
N LEU A 36 -0.91 9.12 2.84
CA LEU A 36 -1.45 8.50 4.05
C LEU A 36 -2.01 9.55 5.04
N ARG A 37 -1.34 10.71 5.17
CA ARG A 37 -1.88 11.82 5.97
C ARG A 37 -3.24 12.29 5.45
N THR A 38 -3.36 12.54 4.15
CA THR A 38 -4.63 12.95 3.53
C THR A 38 -5.71 11.89 3.68
N ASP A 39 -5.36 10.61 3.54
CA ASP A 39 -6.31 9.50 3.69
C ASP A 39 -6.80 9.35 5.14
N LEU A 40 -5.89 9.51 6.11
CA LEU A 40 -6.26 9.51 7.53
C LEU A 40 -7.09 10.73 7.91
N ASP A 41 -6.81 11.91 7.35
CA ASP A 41 -7.66 13.08 7.55
C ASP A 41 -9.06 12.85 6.98
N ARG A 42 -9.15 12.27 5.77
CA ARG A 42 -10.43 11.91 5.17
C ARG A 42 -11.21 10.93 6.06
N LEU A 43 -10.53 9.96 6.67
CA LEU A 43 -11.15 8.97 7.56
C LEU A 43 -11.60 9.59 8.89
N LEU A 44 -10.76 10.42 9.51
CA LEU A 44 -10.90 10.84 10.91
C LEU A 44 -11.43 12.28 11.09
N GLN A 45 -11.42 13.09 10.03
CA GLN A 45 -11.90 14.47 9.98
C GLN A 45 -11.24 15.37 11.05
N LEU A 46 -9.90 15.30 11.16
CA LEU A 46 -9.14 16.01 12.19
C LEU A 46 -8.53 17.34 11.70
N GLY A 47 -8.29 17.46 10.39
CA GLY A 47 -7.37 18.40 9.77
C GLY A 47 -5.98 17.80 9.61
N GLU A 48 -5.41 17.87 8.40
CA GLU A 48 -4.06 17.36 8.10
C GLU A 48 -2.96 17.96 9.01
N ASP A 49 -3.12 19.19 9.51
CA ASP A 49 -2.20 19.87 10.44
C ASP A 49 -2.14 19.23 11.84
N ARG A 50 -3.08 18.32 12.12
CA ARG A 50 -3.16 17.54 13.35
C ARG A 50 -2.71 16.09 13.18
N ILE A 51 -2.23 15.71 12.00
CA ILE A 51 -1.80 14.34 11.68
C ILE A 51 -0.33 14.32 11.28
N ASP A 52 0.49 13.72 12.14
CA ASP A 52 1.91 13.55 11.91
C ASP A 52 2.24 12.09 11.56
N ILE A 53 2.82 11.89 10.37
CA ILE A 53 3.28 10.57 9.91
C ILE A 53 4.80 10.51 10.03
N VAL A 54 5.27 9.71 10.97
CA VAL A 54 6.69 9.44 11.19
C VAL A 54 7.07 8.18 10.44
N ARG A 55 7.73 8.35 9.29
CA ARG A 55 8.15 7.22 8.46
C ARG A 55 9.37 6.53 9.07
N LEU A 56 9.29 5.22 9.21
CA LEU A 56 10.37 4.35 9.67
C LEU A 56 10.89 3.44 8.55
N GLU A 57 12.04 2.82 8.78
CA GLU A 57 12.55 1.78 7.88
C GLU A 57 11.66 0.53 7.96
N ALA A 58 11.35 -0.04 6.80
CA ALA A 58 10.46 -1.18 6.65
C ALA A 58 11.21 -2.40 6.12
N ALA A 59 10.84 -3.60 6.54
CA ALA A 59 11.39 -4.86 6.04
C ALA A 59 10.81 -5.27 4.66
N GLY A 60 10.88 -4.34 3.69
CA GLY A 60 10.28 -4.47 2.37
C GLY A 60 8.84 -3.97 2.28
N CYS A 61 8.42 -3.67 1.05
CA CYS A 61 7.08 -3.16 0.75
C CYS A 61 6.66 -3.42 -0.72
N TYR A 62 7.53 -3.11 -1.68
CA TYR A 62 7.37 -3.41 -3.12
C TYR A 62 6.08 -2.88 -3.79
N GLY A 63 5.35 -1.96 -3.15
CA GLY A 63 4.04 -1.46 -3.58
C GLY A 63 2.94 -1.63 -2.53
N ARG A 64 3.06 -2.62 -1.63
CA ARG A 64 2.04 -2.94 -0.60
C ARG A 64 1.73 -1.77 0.33
N LYS A 65 2.77 -1.10 0.83
CA LYS A 65 2.64 -0.06 1.86
C LYS A 65 2.30 1.32 1.28
N CYS A 66 1.86 1.37 0.00
CA CYS A 66 1.13 2.50 -0.55
C CYS A 66 -0.37 2.44 -0.18
N ALA A 67 -0.89 1.26 0.15
CA ALA A 67 -2.26 1.04 0.64
C ALA A 67 -2.19 0.67 2.14
N ASP A 68 -1.77 1.60 2.98
CA ASP A 68 -1.36 1.34 4.37
C ASP A 68 -2.55 1.28 5.36
N ASP A 69 -3.36 0.24 5.21
CA ASP A 69 -4.54 -0.08 6.03
C ASP A 69 -4.22 -0.23 7.53
N VAL A 70 -3.05 -0.80 7.88
CA VAL A 70 -2.66 -1.01 9.29
C VAL A 70 -2.50 0.32 10.07
N CYS A 71 -2.22 1.43 9.38
CA CYS A 71 -2.15 2.75 10.00
C CYS A 71 -3.53 3.26 10.42
N ALA A 72 -4.55 3.02 9.61
CA ALA A 72 -5.93 3.37 9.94
C ALA A 72 -6.42 2.55 11.15
N ASP A 73 -6.15 1.25 11.16
CA ASP A 73 -6.49 0.37 12.29
C ASP A 73 -5.84 0.86 13.60
N ALA A 74 -4.54 1.17 13.57
CA ALA A 74 -3.82 1.66 14.74
C ALA A 74 -4.40 2.99 15.23
N ALA A 75 -4.70 3.91 14.32
CA ALA A 75 -5.28 5.21 14.66
C ALA A 75 -6.66 5.08 15.31
N LEU A 76 -7.57 4.30 14.70
CA LEU A 76 -8.91 4.06 15.22
C LEU A 76 -8.88 3.39 16.60
N LEU A 77 -8.00 2.40 16.77
CA LEU A 77 -7.84 1.72 18.06
C LEU A 77 -7.26 2.65 19.12
N SER A 78 -6.24 3.46 18.79
CA SER A 78 -5.67 4.44 19.73
C SER A 78 -6.72 5.46 20.19
N MET A 79 -7.56 5.96 19.27
CA MET A 79 -8.68 6.84 19.60
C MET A 79 -9.70 6.16 20.53
N ALA A 80 -10.01 4.89 20.28
CA ALA A 80 -10.99 4.15 21.07
C ALA A 80 -10.51 3.85 22.50
N VAL A 81 -9.22 3.57 22.68
CA VAL A 81 -8.65 3.18 23.98
C VAL A 81 -8.00 4.33 24.75
N GLY A 82 -7.74 5.46 24.10
CA GLY A 82 -7.10 6.63 24.71
C GLY A 82 -5.62 6.43 25.05
N ALA A 83 -4.94 5.50 24.37
CA ALA A 83 -3.54 5.16 24.61
C ALA A 83 -2.82 4.82 23.29
N PRO A 84 -1.47 4.83 23.27
CA PRO A 84 -0.72 4.36 22.12
C PRO A 84 -1.05 2.91 21.78
N VAL A 85 -1.34 2.62 20.51
CA VAL A 85 -1.66 1.27 20.04
C VAL A 85 -0.71 0.87 18.91
N ARG A 86 -0.15 -0.34 19.03
CA ARG A 86 0.57 -1.01 17.96
C ARG A 86 -0.33 -2.04 17.30
N VAL A 87 -0.45 -1.96 15.98
CA VAL A 87 -1.08 -2.99 15.15
C VAL A 87 -0.02 -3.60 14.26
N GLN A 88 0.03 -4.93 14.21
CA GLN A 88 0.90 -5.69 13.32
C GLN A 88 0.10 -6.84 12.74
N LEU A 89 0.10 -6.96 11.42
CA LEU A 89 -0.53 -8.08 10.75
C LEU A 89 0.29 -9.36 10.94
N THR A 90 -0.40 -10.49 11.02
CA THR A 90 0.24 -11.79 10.82
C THR A 90 0.62 -11.95 9.34
N ARG A 91 1.51 -12.89 9.05
CA ARG A 91 1.85 -13.25 7.65
C ARG A 91 0.62 -13.64 6.84
N GLU A 92 -0.29 -14.39 7.44
CA GLU A 92 -1.52 -14.83 6.80
C GLU A 92 -2.45 -13.65 6.49
N GLN A 93 -2.65 -12.74 7.45
CA GLN A 93 -3.41 -11.52 7.24
C GLN A 93 -2.79 -10.65 6.14
N GLU A 94 -1.47 -10.45 6.17
CA GLU A 94 -0.77 -9.66 5.16
C GLU A 94 -1.08 -10.18 3.73
N HIS A 95 -0.94 -11.48 3.51
CA HIS A 95 -1.18 -12.10 2.21
C HIS A 95 -2.66 -12.10 1.81
N GLN A 96 -3.55 -12.25 2.78
CA GLN A 96 -4.99 -12.27 2.54
C GLN A 96 -5.48 -10.89 2.07
N TRP A 97 -5.08 -9.82 2.78
CA TRP A 97 -5.63 -8.48 2.61
C TRP A 97 -4.81 -7.57 1.70
N GLU A 98 -3.58 -7.94 1.34
CA GLU A 98 -2.79 -7.11 0.43
C GLU A 98 -3.42 -6.95 -0.96
N PRO A 99 -3.28 -5.75 -1.58
CA PRO A 99 -3.40 -5.65 -3.03
C PRO A 99 -2.40 -6.61 -3.69
N LYS A 100 -2.78 -7.18 -4.82
CA LYS A 100 -1.94 -8.11 -5.58
C LYS A 100 -1.65 -7.49 -6.94
N GLY A 101 -0.44 -7.69 -7.47
CA GLY A 101 -0.18 -7.44 -8.89
C GLY A 101 -1.22 -8.21 -9.70
N THR A 102 -2.03 -7.52 -10.48
CA THR A 102 -3.22 -8.10 -11.10
C THR A 102 -2.82 -9.12 -12.15
N GLY A 103 -3.53 -10.24 -12.22
CA GLY A 103 -3.40 -11.15 -13.36
C GLY A 103 -3.73 -10.43 -14.67
N GLN A 104 -2.95 -10.68 -15.72
CA GLN A 104 -3.10 -9.97 -17.00
C GLN A 104 -3.20 -10.96 -18.17
N LEU A 105 -4.14 -10.71 -19.07
CA LEU A 105 -4.14 -11.29 -20.41
C LEU A 105 -3.50 -10.27 -21.36
N MET A 106 -2.40 -10.68 -21.99
CA MET A 106 -1.64 -9.85 -22.92
C MET A 106 -1.71 -10.50 -24.30
N ASP A 107 -2.19 -9.74 -25.29
CA ASP A 107 -2.13 -10.08 -26.70
C ASP A 107 -1.06 -9.19 -27.35
N VAL A 108 -0.03 -9.82 -27.93
CA VAL A 108 1.11 -9.11 -28.53
C VAL A 108 1.28 -9.54 -29.98
N ARG A 109 1.35 -8.57 -30.89
CA ARG A 109 1.67 -8.79 -32.32
C ARG A 109 2.79 -7.86 -32.72
N ALA A 110 3.79 -8.38 -33.42
CA ALA A 110 4.89 -7.58 -33.92
C ALA A 110 5.21 -7.97 -35.37
N ALA A 111 5.64 -6.99 -36.17
CA ALA A 111 6.21 -7.21 -37.49
C ALA A 111 7.72 -6.91 -37.43
N ILE A 112 8.53 -7.87 -37.90
CA ILE A 112 9.99 -7.76 -37.93
C ILE A 112 10.44 -7.78 -39.38
N GLY A 113 11.30 -6.84 -39.77
CA GLY A 113 11.85 -6.75 -41.10
C GLY A 113 13.01 -7.72 -41.33
N GLN A 114 13.51 -7.79 -42.57
CA GLN A 114 14.53 -8.78 -42.93
C GLN A 114 15.89 -8.53 -42.24
N GLY A 115 16.16 -7.29 -41.81
CA GLY A 115 17.35 -6.93 -41.04
C GLY A 115 17.19 -7.14 -39.54
N GLY A 116 16.05 -7.65 -39.06
CA GLY A 116 15.73 -7.82 -37.64
C GLY A 116 15.13 -6.57 -36.97
N GLU A 117 14.86 -5.51 -37.73
CA GLU A 117 14.25 -4.29 -37.23
C GLU A 117 12.77 -4.49 -36.88
N LEU A 118 12.30 -3.84 -35.81
CA LEU A 118 10.88 -3.80 -35.45
C LEU A 118 10.14 -2.80 -36.35
N LEU A 119 9.26 -3.31 -37.20
CA LEU A 119 8.49 -2.50 -38.15
C LEU A 119 7.13 -2.04 -37.58
N ALA A 120 6.49 -2.87 -36.77
CA ALA A 120 5.24 -2.55 -36.09
C ALA A 120 5.09 -3.37 -34.80
N CYS A 121 4.34 -2.84 -33.85
CA CYS A 121 3.95 -3.53 -32.62
C CYS A 121 2.52 -3.13 -32.25
N ASP A 122 1.66 -4.12 -32.01
CA ASP A 122 0.34 -3.98 -31.42
C ASP A 122 0.32 -4.75 -30.09
N PHE A 123 -0.08 -4.06 -29.03
CA PHE A 123 -0.02 -4.56 -27.66
C PHE A 123 -1.31 -4.22 -26.93
N ALA A 124 -2.13 -5.25 -26.66
CA ALA A 124 -3.37 -5.11 -25.93
C ALA A 124 -3.29 -5.88 -24.61
N VAL A 125 -3.63 -5.21 -23.51
CA VAL A 125 -3.66 -5.82 -22.17
C VAL A 125 -5.05 -5.69 -21.57
N ARG A 126 -5.51 -6.78 -20.95
CA ARG A 126 -6.74 -6.83 -20.17
C ARG A 126 -6.40 -7.34 -18.78
N TYR A 127 -6.82 -6.61 -17.76
CA TYR A 127 -6.67 -7.00 -16.37
C TYR A 127 -7.88 -6.51 -15.57
N PRO A 128 -8.35 -7.26 -14.57
CA PRO A 128 -9.32 -6.74 -13.62
C PRO A 128 -8.64 -5.62 -12.82
N SER A 129 -9.30 -4.47 -12.65
CA SER A 129 -8.81 -3.49 -11.67
C SER A 129 -8.88 -4.11 -10.28
N ASN A 130 -7.84 -3.90 -9.47
CA ASN A 130 -7.93 -4.11 -8.02
C ASN A 130 -8.93 -3.15 -7.40
#